data_AF-A0A925XTX9-F1
#
_entry.id   AF-A0A925XTX9-F1
#
_cell.length_a   1.000
_cell.length_b   1.000
_cell.length_c   1.000
_cell.angle_alpha   90.00
_cell.angle_beta   90.00
_cell.angle_gamma   90.00
#
_symmetry.space_group_name_H-M   'P 1'
#
loop_
_entity.id
_entity.type
_entity.pdbx_description
1 polymer ?
#
loop_
_entity_poly.entity_id
_entity_poly.type
_entity_poly.pdbx_seq_one_letter_code
_entity_poly.pdbx_strand_id
1 'polypeptide(L)' 'MHTKTGNAPDAGDGDWWLEMVTDEPFLYQFGPFDSAEDAAGSVHRHAPDLASEGWQIVGQKVHQQ' A
#
# COMPACT_ATOMS: atom_id res chain seq x y z
N MET A 1 -15.52 32.02 9.52
CA MET A 1 -14.68 31.02 10.20
C MET A 1 -15.00 29.70 9.53
N HIS A 2 -14.03 29.02 8.91
CA HIS A 2 -13.93 27.56 8.67
C HIS A 2 -12.68 27.39 7.79
N THR A 3 -11.58 27.08 8.45
CA THR A 3 -10.30 26.70 7.84
C THR A 3 -10.47 25.31 7.23
N LYS A 4 -10.56 25.20 5.90
CA LYS A 4 -10.41 23.89 5.25
C LYS A 4 -8.91 23.61 5.16
N THR A 5 -8.42 23.07 6.27
CA THR A 5 -7.09 22.49 6.49
C THR A 5 -6.72 21.53 5.35
N GLY A 6 -5.42 21.45 5.11
CA GLY A 6 -4.74 20.79 3.99
C GLY A 6 -5.35 19.51 3.46
N ASN A 7 -5.24 19.37 2.14
CA ASN A 7 -5.41 18.14 1.38
C ASN A 7 -4.30 17.15 1.75
N ALA A 8 -4.43 16.52 2.92
CA ALA A 8 -3.81 15.24 3.22
C ALA A 8 -4.98 14.25 3.28
N PRO A 9 -4.91 13.09 2.60
CA PRO A 9 -5.88 12.03 2.88
C PRO A 9 -5.70 11.67 4.35
N ASP A 10 -6.71 12.05 5.14
CA ASP A 10 -6.96 11.47 6.45
C ASP A 10 -7.00 9.96 6.20
N ALA A 11 -5.93 9.25 6.57
CA ALA A 11 -5.95 7.79 6.57
C ALA A 11 -6.93 7.40 7.67
N GLY A 12 -8.21 7.39 7.33
CA GLY A 12 -9.33 7.11 8.20
C GLY A 12 -9.54 5.62 8.36
N ASP A 13 -10.09 5.22 9.50
CA ASP A 13 -10.69 3.90 9.72
C ASP A 13 -11.48 3.48 8.46
N GLY A 14 -11.00 2.47 7.74
CA GLY A 14 -11.57 2.03 6.48
C GLY A 14 -10.66 2.12 5.24
N ASP A 15 -9.46 2.67 5.35
CA ASP A 15 -8.51 2.71 4.24
C ASP A 15 -7.91 1.34 3.92
N TRP A 16 -7.69 1.09 2.63
CA TRP A 16 -7.11 -0.14 2.14
C TRP A 16 -5.59 -0.02 1.99
N TRP A 17 -4.90 -1.08 2.38
CA TRP A 17 -3.45 -1.17 2.37
C TRP A 17 -2.99 -2.44 1.67
N LEU A 18 -1.92 -2.30 0.89
CA LEU A 18 -1.21 -3.41 0.29
C LEU A 18 0.06 -3.69 1.09
N GLU A 19 0.10 -4.85 1.75
CA GLU A 19 1.29 -5.41 2.37
C GLU A 19 2.01 -6.33 1.38
N MET A 20 3.29 -6.08 1.13
CA MET A 20 4.16 -6.96 0.37
C MET A 20 5.29 -7.47 1.25
N VAL A 21 5.37 -8.79 1.36
CA VAL A 21 6.38 -9.52 2.11
C VAL A 21 7.45 -9.96 1.13
N THR A 22 8.71 -9.62 1.42
CA THR A 22 9.84 -10.05 0.60
C THR A 22 10.54 -11.27 1.22
N ASP A 23 11.50 -11.86 0.49
CA ASP A 23 12.29 -13.02 0.93
C ASP A 23 13.11 -12.74 2.21
N GLU A 24 13.59 -11.50 2.35
CA GLU A 24 14.06 -11.00 3.63
C GLU A 24 12.86 -10.61 4.51
N PRO A 25 12.96 -10.62 5.85
CA PRO A 25 11.84 -10.37 6.76
C PRO A 25 11.37 -8.89 6.78
N PHE A 26 11.42 -8.22 5.63
CA PHE A 26 10.91 -6.87 5.40
C PHE A 26 9.47 -6.93 4.89
N LEU A 27 8.66 -6.05 5.46
CA LEU A 27 7.27 -5.86 5.11
C LEU A 27 7.09 -4.44 4.59
N TYR A 28 6.68 -4.32 3.33
CA TYR A 28 6.40 -3.04 2.69
C TYR A 28 4.89 -2.80 2.70
N GLN A 29 4.46 -1.65 3.20
CA GLN A 29 3.06 -1.22 3.17
C GLN A 29 2.89 -0.06 2.18
N PHE A 30 1.97 -0.24 1.24
CA PHE A 30 1.58 0.78 0.27
C PHE A 30 0.14 1.18 0.54
N GLY A 31 -0.13 2.49 0.51
CA GLY A 31 -1.44 3.07 0.80
C GLY A 31 -1.31 4.48 1.39
N PRO A 32 -2.42 5.04 1.90
CA PRO A 32 -3.77 4.46 1.87
C PRO A 32 -4.40 4.42 0.46
N PHE A 33 -5.27 3.45 0.21
CA PHE A 33 -6.05 3.29 -1.02
C PHE A 33 -7.56 3.37 -0.77
N ASP A 34 -8.29 3.87 -1.76
CA ASP A 34 -9.75 4.10 -1.68
C ASP A 34 -10.56 2.78 -1.70
N SER A 35 -9.99 1.69 -2.21
CA SER A 35 -10.66 0.39 -2.34
C SER A 35 -9.68 -0.78 -2.38
N ALA A 36 -10.15 -1.98 -1.98
CA ALA A 36 -9.36 -3.22 -2.02
C ALA A 36 -8.85 -3.56 -3.43
N GLU A 37 -9.67 -3.28 -4.45
CA GLU A 37 -9.30 -3.49 -5.86
C GLU A 37 -8.16 -2.57 -6.31
N ASP A 38 -8.13 -1.32 -5.80
CA ASP A 38 -7.08 -0.35 -6.12
C ASP A 38 -5.76 -0.73 -5.44
N ALA A 39 -5.83 -1.18 -4.18
CA ALA A 39 -4.69 -1.75 -3.45
C ALA A 39 -4.13 -3.01 -4.14
N ALA A 40 -4.99 -3.95 -4.53
CA ALA A 40 -4.60 -5.17 -5.23
C ALA A 40 -4.03 -4.88 -6.64
N GLY A 41 -4.63 -3.93 -7.37
CA GLY A 41 -4.17 -3.51 -8.69
C GLY A 41 -2.80 -2.83 -8.65
N SER A 42 -2.47 -2.17 -7.54
CA SER A 42 -1.20 -1.48 -7.34
C SER A 42 -0.01 -2.44 -7.20
N VAL A 43 -0.24 -3.74 -6.94
CA VAL A 43 0.81 -4.76 -6.92
C VAL A 43 1.61 -4.77 -8.23
N HIS A 44 0.93 -4.65 -9.38
CA HIS A 44 1.60 -4.64 -10.68
C HIS A 44 2.62 -3.49 -10.81
N ARG A 45 2.38 -2.37 -10.14
CA ARG A 45 3.26 -1.21 -10.15
C ARG A 45 4.45 -1.36 -9.21
N HIS A 46 4.21 -1.89 -8.01
CA HIS A 46 5.23 -1.96 -6.96
C HIS A 46 6.07 -3.26 -7.03
N ALA A 47 5.52 -4.34 -7.55
CA ALA A 47 6.25 -5.59 -7.71
C ALA A 47 7.51 -5.50 -8.58
N PRO A 48 7.49 -4.87 -9.78
CA PRO A 48 8.69 -4.72 -10.59
C PRO A 48 9.71 -3.75 -9.99
N ASP A 49 9.27 -2.78 -9.18
CA ASP A 49 10.15 -1.85 -8.46
C ASP A 49 10.97 -2.61 -7.41
N LEU A 50 10.29 -3.35 -6.54
CA LEU A 50 10.93 -4.23 -5.56
C LEU A 50 11.85 -5.27 -6.23
N ALA A 51 11.40 -5.88 -7.32
CA ALA A 51 12.23 -6.82 -8.07
C ALA A 51 13.49 -6.17 -8.68
N SER A 52 13.39 -4.91 -9.11
CA SER A 52 14.54 -4.16 -9.66
C SER A 52 15.55 -3.78 -8.58
N GLU A 53 15.09 -3.57 -7.35
CA GLU A 53 15.94 -3.41 -6.18
C GLU A 53 16.59 -4.72 -5.70
N GLY A 54 16.21 -5.86 -6.30
CA GLY A 54 16.71 -7.19 -5.98
C GLY A 54 15.86 -7.94 -4.95
N TRP A 55 14.71 -7.39 -4.55
CA TRP A 55 13.80 -8.02 -3.61
C TRP A 55 12.89 -9.04 -4.30
N GLN A 56 12.78 -10.24 -3.73
CA GLN A 56 11.82 -11.24 -4.18
C GLN A 56 10.56 -11.15 -3.33
N ILE A 57 9.40 -10.99 -3.95
CA ILE A 57 8.12 -10.94 -3.24
C ILE A 57 7.66 -12.38 -2.98
N VAL A 58 7.53 -12.74 -1.70
CA VAL A 58 7.10 -14.08 -1.25
C VAL A 58 5.66 -14.09 -0.77
N GLY A 59 5.08 -12.92 -0.50
CA GLY A 59 3.69 -12.78 -0.07
C GLY A 59 3.12 -11.41 -0.38
N GLN A 60 1.81 -11.37 -0.59
CA GLN A 60 1.03 -10.14 -0.75
C GLN A 60 -0.26 -10.27 0.06
N LYS A 61 -0.65 -9.19 0.74
CA LYS A 61 -1.88 -9.15 1.53
C LYS A 61 -2.50 -7.78 1.42
N VAL A 62 -3.75 -7.74 0.97
CA VAL A 62 -4.56 -6.53 1.04
C VAL A 62 -5.38 -6.58 2.31
N HIS A 63 -5.34 -5.53 3.11
CA HIS A 63 -6.15 -5.41 4.32
C HIS A 63 -6.68 -3.99 4.50
N GLN A 64 -7.74 -3.87 5.28
CA GLN A 64 -8.30 -2.61 5.73
C GLN A 64 -7.71 -2.26 7.10
N GLN A 65 -7.42 -0.99 7.38
CA GLN A 65 -7.01 -0.51 8.71
C GLN A 65 -8.17 0.09 9.49
#